data_AF-A0A814EQP6-F1
#
_entry.id   AF-A0A814EQP6-F1
#
_cell.length_a   1.000
_cell.length_b   1.000
_cell.length_c   1.000
_cell.angle_alpha   90.00
_cell.angle_beta   90.00
_cell.angle_gamma   90.00
#
_symmetry.space_group_name_H-M   'P 1'
#
loop_
_entity.id
_entity.type
_entity.pdbx_description
1 polymer ?
#
loop_
_entity_poly.entity_id
_entity_poly.type
_entity_poly.pdbx_seq_one_letter_code
_entity_poly.pdbx_strand_id
1 'polypeptide(L)'
;MAKKKDTKTMNDDRLLDSDEKDLLTLEGYIKAFESCEKNSDIFARLTKEWDDIDVDVWKNHLSSKNMLQPAKYLFFFWENNFENKRLEEKDFRKFIEIFSLLESVFRNVLLRPYIPSYRIINMNCGPYRSFVTISDKLLFEQLHFHEKSSNLLIYDGNSSTRTIIYAITCSIFWHNLMMKLKNK
;
A
#
# COMPACT_ATOMS: atom_id res chain seq x y z
N MET A 1 -53.21 12.85 25.46
CA MET A 1 -52.81 11.59 24.78
C MET A 1 -51.62 11.88 23.89
N ALA A 2 -50.50 11.20 24.14
CA ALA A 2 -49.28 11.27 23.34
C ALA A 2 -49.39 10.38 22.09
N LYS A 3 -48.72 10.79 20.99
CA LYS A 3 -48.10 9.95 19.93
C LYS A 3 -47.19 10.88 19.10
N LYS A 4 -45.88 10.86 19.36
CA LYS A 4 -44.78 10.29 18.51
C LYS A 4 -44.82 10.79 17.06
N LYS A 5 -43.91 11.72 16.71
CA LYS A 5 -42.57 11.53 16.07
C LYS A 5 -42.69 11.12 14.60
N ASP A 6 -42.16 11.96 13.72
CA ASP A 6 -41.16 11.55 12.73
C ASP A 6 -40.43 12.79 12.19
N THR A 7 -39.24 13.00 12.73
CA THR A 7 -38.24 13.94 12.21
C THR A 7 -37.63 13.27 10.99
N LYS A 8 -37.96 13.77 9.80
CA LYS A 8 -37.37 13.31 8.54
C LYS A 8 -35.92 13.78 8.52
N THR A 9 -35.00 12.84 8.67
CA THR A 9 -33.56 13.03 8.55
C THR A 9 -33.26 13.62 7.18
N MET A 10 -32.64 14.80 7.14
CA MET A 10 -32.01 15.32 5.92
C MET A 10 -30.87 14.38 5.55
N ASN A 11 -31.01 13.68 4.43
CA ASN A 11 -29.88 13.10 3.72
C ASN A 11 -29.04 14.27 3.22
N ASP A 12 -27.96 14.58 3.92
CA ASP A 12 -26.88 15.41 3.40
C ASP A 12 -26.03 14.47 2.50
N ASP A 13 -26.61 14.09 1.36
CA ASP A 13 -25.87 13.55 0.22
C ASP A 13 -24.98 14.67 -0.30
N ARG A 14 -23.85 14.90 0.37
CA ARG A 14 -22.74 15.62 -0.25
C ARG A 14 -22.19 14.69 -1.33
N LEU A 15 -22.72 14.90 -2.53
CA LEU A 15 -22.11 14.51 -3.78
C LEU A 15 -20.61 14.78 -3.66
N LEU A 16 -19.82 13.72 -3.60
CA LEU A 16 -18.44 13.78 -4.03
C LEU A 16 -18.48 14.31 -5.48
N ASP A 17 -17.76 15.40 -5.74
CA ASP A 17 -17.55 15.92 -7.09
C ASP A 17 -17.21 14.75 -8.01
N SER A 18 -17.83 14.72 -9.19
CA SER A 18 -17.71 13.60 -10.15
C SER A 18 -16.26 13.23 -10.45
N ASP A 19 -15.35 14.19 -10.29
CA ASP A 19 -13.94 14.09 -10.63
C ASP A 19 -13.15 13.27 -9.59
N GLU A 20 -13.56 13.25 -8.31
CA GLU A 20 -12.93 12.39 -7.28
C GLU A 20 -13.42 10.93 -7.35
N LYS A 21 -14.62 10.69 -7.91
CA LYS A 21 -15.15 9.33 -8.10
C LYS A 21 -14.45 8.59 -9.23
N ASP A 22 -14.03 9.30 -10.27
CA ASP A 22 -13.37 8.70 -11.41
C ASP A 22 -11.97 8.18 -11.01
N LEU A 23 -11.19 8.94 -10.23
CA LEU A 23 -9.83 8.55 -9.79
C LEU A 23 -9.74 7.22 -9.01
N LEU A 24 -10.85 6.70 -8.49
CA LEU A 24 -10.91 5.44 -7.74
C LEU A 24 -11.18 4.21 -8.62
N THR A 25 -11.38 4.42 -9.92
CA THR A 25 -11.54 3.37 -10.93
C THR A 25 -10.31 3.30 -11.83
N LEU A 26 -9.99 2.13 -12.36
CA LEU A 26 -8.93 1.98 -13.36
C LEU A 26 -9.15 2.90 -14.57
N GLU A 27 -10.41 3.18 -14.93
CA GLU A 27 -10.80 4.09 -16.00
C GLU A 27 -10.57 5.56 -15.68
N GLY A 28 -10.75 6.02 -14.44
CA GLY A 28 -10.39 7.40 -14.08
C GLY A 28 -8.89 7.59 -13.82
N TYR A 29 -8.15 6.53 -13.49
CA TYR A 29 -6.68 6.54 -13.62
C TYR A 29 -6.23 6.65 -15.09
N ILE A 30 -6.97 6.10 -16.05
CA ILE A 30 -6.65 6.23 -17.48
C ILE A 30 -7.07 7.61 -18.02
N LYS A 31 -8.23 8.14 -17.59
CA LYS A 31 -8.72 9.46 -18.00
C LYS A 31 -7.94 10.62 -17.39
N ALA A 32 -7.52 10.56 -16.13
CA ALA A 32 -6.80 11.66 -15.47
C ALA A 32 -5.44 11.99 -16.13
N PHE A 33 -4.92 11.10 -16.97
CA PHE A 33 -3.59 11.21 -17.56
C PHE A 33 -3.57 11.34 -19.08
N GLU A 34 -4.72 11.60 -19.76
CA GLU A 34 -4.92 11.85 -21.21
C GLU A 34 -3.64 11.99 -22.08
N SER A 35 -2.84 10.93 -22.19
CA SER A 35 -1.56 11.03 -22.87
C SER A 35 -1.03 9.65 -23.18
N CYS A 36 -0.29 9.57 -24.28
CA CYS A 36 0.40 8.37 -24.75
C CYS A 36 1.55 7.92 -23.82
N GLU A 37 1.55 8.30 -22.54
CA GLU A 37 2.55 7.91 -21.55
C GLU A 37 2.29 6.47 -21.08
N LYS A 38 3.36 5.70 -20.89
CA LYS A 38 3.23 4.29 -20.49
C LYS A 38 2.71 4.23 -19.06
N ASN A 39 1.92 3.21 -18.69
CA ASN A 39 1.46 2.98 -17.31
C ASN A 39 2.60 3.06 -16.27
N SER A 40 3.84 2.72 -16.66
CA SER A 40 5.04 2.86 -15.83
C SER A 40 5.38 4.30 -15.45
N ASP A 41 5.12 5.25 -16.34
CA ASP A 41 5.46 6.67 -16.18
C ASP A 41 4.45 7.35 -15.26
N ILE A 42 3.17 6.98 -15.41
CA ILE A 42 2.06 7.40 -14.53
C ILE A 42 2.29 6.90 -13.10
N PHE A 43 2.65 5.62 -12.95
CA PHE A 43 2.88 5.05 -11.62
C PHE A 43 4.15 5.62 -10.96
N ALA A 44 5.23 5.82 -11.72
CA ALA A 44 6.46 6.43 -11.20
C ALA A 44 6.26 7.90 -10.78
N ARG A 45 5.44 8.66 -11.52
CA ARG A 45 5.04 10.02 -11.12
C ARG A 45 4.18 9.99 -9.87
N LEU A 46 3.18 9.11 -9.81
CA LEU A 46 2.35 8.97 -8.63
C LEU A 46 3.20 8.65 -7.42
N THR A 47 4.01 7.58 -7.40
CA THR A 47 4.85 7.27 -6.24
C THR A 47 5.72 8.45 -5.82
N LYS A 48 6.32 9.16 -6.79
CA LYS A 48 7.15 10.33 -6.51
C LYS A 48 6.40 11.48 -5.83
N GLU A 49 5.11 11.65 -6.10
CA GLU A 49 4.26 12.62 -5.39
C GLU A 49 3.99 12.23 -3.94
N TRP A 50 4.14 10.96 -3.58
CA TRP A 50 3.93 10.45 -2.22
C TRP A 50 5.22 10.23 -1.44
N ASP A 51 6.40 10.37 -2.06
CA ASP A 51 7.70 10.09 -1.44
C ASP A 51 8.00 10.98 -0.21
N ASP A 52 7.45 12.20 -0.19
CA ASP A 52 7.65 13.19 0.88
C ASP A 52 6.49 13.26 1.88
N ILE A 53 5.49 12.39 1.76
CA ILE A 53 4.33 12.38 2.64
C ILE A 53 4.68 11.68 3.96
N ASP A 54 4.34 12.32 5.07
CA ASP A 54 4.45 11.71 6.40
C ASP A 54 3.43 10.57 6.58
N VAL A 55 3.82 9.53 7.32
CA VAL A 55 2.99 8.33 7.53
C VAL A 55 1.66 8.65 8.19
N ASP A 56 1.60 9.59 9.13
CA ASP A 56 0.36 9.98 9.80
C ASP A 56 -0.57 10.74 8.86
N VAL A 57 -0.01 11.59 8.00
CA VAL A 57 -0.77 12.31 6.96
C VAL A 57 -1.44 11.32 6.02
N TRP A 58 -0.71 10.29 5.57
CA TRP A 58 -1.26 9.24 4.72
C TRP A 58 -2.34 8.41 5.43
N LYS A 59 -2.10 8.01 6.68
CA LYS A 59 -3.08 7.27 7.49
C LYS A 59 -4.39 8.05 7.65
N ASN A 60 -4.28 9.36 7.91
CA ASN A 60 -5.42 10.26 8.06
C ASN A 60 -6.18 10.44 6.73
N HIS A 61 -5.45 10.54 5.61
CA HIS A 61 -6.05 10.57 4.28
C HIS A 61 -6.86 9.31 3.97
N LEU A 62 -6.30 8.11 4.22
CA LEU A 62 -7.02 6.86 4.02
C LEU A 62 -8.23 6.72 4.96
N SER A 63 -8.10 7.21 6.20
CA SER A 63 -9.20 7.19 7.18
C SER A 63 -10.35 8.08 6.74
N SER A 64 -10.08 9.31 6.29
CA SER A 64 -11.11 10.25 5.85
C SER A 64 -11.86 9.78 4.60
N LYS A 65 -11.21 9.01 3.74
CA LYS A 65 -11.80 8.39 2.54
C LYS A 65 -12.41 7.00 2.79
N ASN A 66 -12.45 6.50 4.03
CA ASN A 66 -12.89 5.14 4.38
C ASN A 66 -12.13 4.02 3.64
N MET A 67 -10.87 4.26 3.29
CA MET A 67 -10.00 3.35 2.53
C MET A 67 -8.86 2.75 3.38
N LEU A 68 -8.88 2.98 4.70
CA LEU A 68 -7.84 2.46 5.60
C LEU A 68 -7.85 0.93 5.71
N GLN A 69 -9.03 0.29 5.62
CA GLN A 69 -9.19 -1.15 5.84
C GLN A 69 -8.19 -2.01 5.05
N PRO A 70 -8.01 -1.80 3.72
CA PRO A 70 -6.95 -2.42 2.95
C PRO A 70 -5.59 -2.42 3.63
N ALA A 71 -5.05 -1.25 3.99
CA ALA A 71 -3.70 -1.09 4.55
C ALA A 71 -3.63 -1.20 6.08
N LYS A 72 -4.73 -1.52 6.77
CA LYS A 72 -4.79 -1.51 8.24
C LYS A 72 -3.68 -2.34 8.88
N TYR A 73 -3.36 -3.50 8.30
CA TYR A 73 -2.28 -4.34 8.81
C TYR A 73 -0.88 -3.74 8.57
N LEU A 74 -0.67 -3.03 7.46
CA LEU A 74 0.59 -2.30 7.22
C LEU A 74 0.82 -1.25 8.31
N PHE A 75 -0.21 -0.45 8.63
CA PHE A 75 -0.10 0.54 9.71
C PHE A 75 0.10 -0.11 11.08
N PHE A 76 -0.63 -1.17 11.40
CA PHE A 76 -0.40 -1.93 12.62
C PHE A 76 1.04 -2.46 12.71
N PHE A 77 1.56 -3.02 11.62
CA PHE A 77 2.94 -3.47 11.54
C PHE A 77 3.92 -2.31 11.71
N TRP A 78 3.62 -1.15 11.13
CA TRP A 78 4.43 0.05 11.27
C TRP A 78 4.50 0.51 12.74
N GLU A 79 3.35 0.73 13.37
CA GLU A 79 3.24 1.18 14.75
C GLU A 79 3.99 0.25 15.71
N ASN A 80 3.84 -1.07 15.54
CA ASN A 80 4.50 -2.03 16.41
C ASN A 80 6.01 -2.16 16.21
N ASN A 81 6.56 -1.75 15.07
CA ASN A 81 7.99 -1.91 14.78
C ASN A 81 8.76 -0.59 14.85
N PHE A 82 8.14 0.55 14.52
CA PHE A 82 8.84 1.83 14.35
C PHE A 82 8.36 2.92 15.31
N GLU A 83 7.08 2.95 15.69
CA GLU A 83 6.63 3.93 16.68
C GLU A 83 7.15 3.55 18.06
N ASN A 84 7.77 4.52 18.73
CA ASN A 84 8.26 4.40 20.11
C ASN A 84 9.38 3.37 20.34
N LYS A 85 10.01 2.83 19.28
CA LYS A 85 11.14 1.88 19.38
C LYS A 85 12.46 2.49 18.92
N ARG A 86 13.50 2.29 19.72
CA ARG A 86 14.89 2.60 19.31
C ARG A 86 15.41 1.46 18.44
N LEU A 87 15.23 1.61 17.13
CA LEU A 87 15.73 0.64 16.14
C LEU A 87 17.23 0.83 15.85
N GLU A 88 17.94 -0.29 15.66
CA GLU A 88 19.31 -0.28 15.16
C GLU A 88 19.32 -0.04 13.65
N GLU A 89 20.45 0.45 13.11
CA GLU A 89 20.60 0.72 11.67
C GLU A 89 20.30 -0.51 10.79
N LYS A 90 20.71 -1.71 11.25
CA LYS A 90 20.44 -2.97 10.55
C LYS A 90 18.94 -3.25 10.40
N ASP A 91 18.14 -2.84 11.38
CA ASP A 91 16.69 -3.06 11.37
C ASP A 91 16.04 -2.09 10.37
N PHE A 92 16.46 -0.82 10.36
CA PHE A 92 16.03 0.13 9.32
C PHE A 92 16.28 -0.41 7.92
N ARG A 93 17.50 -0.87 7.65
CA ARG A 93 17.87 -1.44 6.34
C ARG A 93 16.99 -2.66 6.01
N LYS A 94 16.79 -3.59 6.94
CA LYS A 94 15.89 -4.74 6.76
C LYS A 94 14.49 -4.31 6.34
N PHE A 95 13.90 -3.34 7.05
CA PHE A 95 12.53 -2.91 6.78
C PHE A 95 12.38 -2.09 5.51
N ILE A 96 13.37 -1.27 5.16
CA ILE A 96 13.42 -0.57 3.86
C ILE A 96 13.37 -1.60 2.73
N GLU A 97 14.17 -2.66 2.82
CA GLU A 97 14.21 -3.73 1.81
C GLU A 97 12.88 -4.48 1.73
N ILE A 98 12.23 -4.77 2.87
CA ILE A 98 10.90 -5.41 2.88
C ILE A 98 9.85 -4.54 2.19
N PHE A 99 9.73 -3.27 2.56
CA PHE A 99 8.71 -2.40 1.99
C PHE A 99 9.00 -2.05 0.53
N SER A 100 10.26 -1.92 0.14
CA SER A 100 10.66 -1.75 -1.27
C SER A 100 10.33 -2.99 -2.11
N LEU A 101 10.55 -4.19 -1.58
CA LEU A 101 10.14 -5.44 -2.24
C LEU A 101 8.63 -5.52 -2.42
N LEU A 102 7.87 -5.25 -1.36
CA LEU A 102 6.41 -5.28 -1.39
C LEU A 102 5.85 -4.26 -2.40
N GLU A 103 6.32 -3.00 -2.35
CA GLU A 103 5.98 -1.98 -3.34
C GLU A 103 6.23 -2.48 -4.76
N SER A 104 7.41 -3.04 -5.02
CA SER A 104 7.80 -3.51 -6.34
C SER A 104 6.89 -4.64 -6.84
N VAL A 105 6.53 -5.59 -5.97
CA VAL A 105 5.57 -6.66 -6.31
C VAL A 105 4.21 -6.05 -6.66
N PHE A 106 3.64 -5.21 -5.79
CA PHE A 106 2.32 -4.63 -6.02
C PHE A 106 2.27 -3.76 -7.27
N ARG A 107 3.30 -2.93 -7.49
CA ARG A 107 3.47 -2.13 -8.70
C ARG A 107 3.54 -3.01 -9.93
N ASN A 108 4.38 -4.03 -9.95
CA ASN A 108 4.54 -4.89 -11.12
C ASN A 108 3.25 -5.66 -11.45
N VAL A 109 2.48 -6.03 -10.41
CA VAL A 109 1.16 -6.66 -10.59
C VAL A 109 0.16 -5.73 -11.27
N LEU A 110 0.18 -4.44 -10.94
CA LEU A 110 -0.68 -3.43 -11.57
C LEU A 110 -0.23 -3.10 -12.99
N LEU A 111 1.07 -2.93 -13.21
CA LEU A 111 1.63 -2.46 -14.48
C LEU A 111 1.77 -3.56 -15.53
N ARG A 112 2.01 -4.79 -15.09
CA ARG A 112 2.35 -5.94 -15.96
C ARG A 112 1.63 -7.20 -15.47
N PRO A 113 0.28 -7.19 -15.38
CA PRO A 113 -0.49 -8.30 -14.82
C PRO A 113 -0.34 -9.60 -15.60
N TYR A 114 0.05 -9.53 -16.87
CA TYR A 114 0.26 -10.67 -17.78
C TYR A 114 1.60 -11.40 -17.56
N ILE A 115 2.48 -10.92 -16.67
CA ILE A 115 3.75 -11.58 -16.34
C ILE A 115 3.59 -12.30 -14.99
N PRO A 116 3.39 -13.62 -14.95
CA PRO A 116 3.09 -14.34 -13.71
C PRO A 116 4.23 -14.28 -12.67
N SER A 117 5.48 -14.20 -13.13
CA SER A 117 6.65 -14.18 -12.24
C SER A 117 6.71 -12.94 -11.34
N TYR A 118 6.03 -11.84 -11.68
CA TYR A 118 6.00 -10.64 -10.84
C TYR A 118 5.15 -10.73 -9.60
N ARG A 119 4.33 -11.79 -9.48
CA ARG A 119 3.57 -12.10 -8.26
C ARG A 119 4.38 -12.92 -7.27
N ILE A 120 5.57 -13.39 -7.65
CA ILE A 120 6.30 -14.41 -6.92
C ILE A 120 7.47 -13.80 -6.17
N ILE A 121 7.56 -14.10 -4.87
CA ILE A 121 8.75 -13.86 -4.06
C ILE A 121 9.40 -15.21 -3.79
N ASN A 122 10.61 -15.40 -4.33
CA ASN A 122 11.45 -16.56 -4.03
C ASN A 122 12.45 -16.19 -2.94
N MET A 123 12.20 -16.64 -1.71
CA MET A 123 13.04 -16.38 -0.54
C MET A 123 14.46 -16.94 -0.65
N ASN A 124 14.71 -17.89 -1.57
CA ASN A 124 16.05 -18.41 -1.83
C ASN A 124 16.86 -17.53 -2.81
N CYS A 125 16.22 -16.59 -3.52
CA CYS A 125 16.92 -15.69 -4.42
C CYS A 125 17.72 -14.64 -3.63
N GLY A 126 18.99 -14.48 -4.03
CA GLY A 126 20.05 -13.70 -3.38
C GLY A 126 19.61 -12.64 -2.37
N PRO A 127 19.11 -11.48 -2.82
CA PRO A 127 18.82 -10.36 -1.93
C PRO A 127 17.74 -10.67 -0.90
N TYR A 128 16.71 -11.47 -1.22
CA TYR A 128 15.58 -11.71 -0.33
C TYR A 128 15.92 -12.64 0.83
N ARG A 129 16.88 -13.54 0.64
CA ARG A 129 17.32 -14.51 1.65
C ARG A 129 17.84 -13.84 2.92
N SER A 130 18.39 -12.63 2.81
CA SER A 130 18.98 -11.93 3.95
C SER A 130 17.98 -11.15 4.79
N PHE A 131 16.77 -10.84 4.29
CA PHE A 131 15.82 -9.97 4.99
C PHE A 131 14.37 -10.47 5.05
N VAL A 132 13.96 -11.41 4.20
CA VAL A 132 12.63 -12.06 4.29
C VAL A 132 12.77 -13.29 5.17
N THR A 133 12.22 -13.23 6.39
CA THR A 133 12.36 -14.30 7.39
C THR A 133 11.01 -14.90 7.77
N ILE A 134 11.01 -16.09 8.39
CA ILE A 134 9.78 -16.75 8.89
C ILE A 134 8.97 -15.84 9.83
N SER A 135 9.62 -14.96 10.59
CA SER A 135 8.92 -14.01 11.47
C SER A 135 8.07 -13.00 10.70
N ASP A 136 8.36 -12.78 9.42
CA ASP A 136 7.63 -11.85 8.56
C ASP A 136 6.42 -12.52 7.88
N LYS A 137 6.23 -13.85 8.06
CA LYS A 137 5.17 -14.64 7.39
C LYS A 137 3.76 -14.07 7.61
N LEU A 138 3.45 -13.63 8.83
CA LEU A 138 2.15 -13.04 9.13
C LEU A 138 1.89 -11.75 8.33
N LEU A 139 2.92 -10.94 8.08
CA LEU A 139 2.80 -9.76 7.21
C LEU A 139 2.41 -10.16 5.79
N PHE A 140 3.10 -11.12 5.20
CA PHE A 140 2.81 -11.59 3.85
C PHE A 140 1.42 -12.21 3.74
N GLU A 141 1.00 -13.05 4.70
CA GLU A 141 -0.34 -13.64 4.72
C GLU A 141 -1.45 -12.58 4.75
N GLN A 142 -1.31 -11.56 5.61
CA GLN A 142 -2.26 -10.46 5.73
C GLN A 142 -2.31 -9.57 4.47
N LEU A 143 -1.27 -9.64 3.64
CA LEU A 143 -1.18 -8.95 2.36
C LEU A 143 -1.52 -9.87 1.18
N HIS A 144 -2.23 -10.98 1.40
CA HIS A 144 -2.68 -11.87 0.33
C HIS A 144 -1.52 -12.54 -0.45
N PHE A 145 -0.44 -12.85 0.26
CA PHE A 145 0.53 -13.82 -0.22
C PHE A 145 0.19 -15.20 0.34
N HIS A 146 0.10 -16.20 -0.54
CA HIS A 146 0.02 -17.59 -0.12
C HIS A 146 1.37 -18.28 -0.31
N GLU A 147 1.69 -19.15 0.63
CA GLU A 147 2.88 -20.00 0.56
C GLU A 147 2.60 -21.20 -0.36
N LYS A 148 3.33 -21.30 -1.47
CA LYS A 148 3.28 -22.47 -2.37
C LYS A 148 4.30 -23.54 -1.96
N SER A 149 5.41 -23.11 -1.39
CA SER A 149 6.44 -23.96 -0.77
C SER A 149 7.20 -23.14 0.28
N SER A 150 8.04 -23.80 1.08
CA SER A 150 8.76 -23.19 2.22
C SER A 150 9.59 -21.94 1.90
N ASN A 151 9.87 -21.67 0.62
CA ASN A 151 10.64 -20.52 0.18
C ASN A 151 9.95 -19.74 -0.96
N LEU A 152 8.68 -20.00 -1.24
CA LEU A 152 7.97 -19.39 -2.36
C LEU A 152 6.63 -18.82 -1.91
N LEU A 153 6.54 -17.49 -1.95
CA LEU A 153 5.31 -16.74 -1.69
C LEU A 153 4.74 -16.23 -3.02
N ILE A 154 3.43 -16.28 -3.16
CA ILE A 154 2.73 -15.82 -4.37
C ILE A 154 1.63 -14.85 -3.96
N TYR A 155 1.64 -13.66 -4.53
CA TYR A 155 0.57 -12.68 -4.37
C TYR A 155 -0.66 -13.04 -5.22
N ASP A 156 -1.77 -13.36 -4.55
CA ASP A 156 -3.05 -13.69 -5.19
C ASP A 156 -4.08 -12.56 -5.14
N GLY A 157 -3.68 -11.36 -4.71
CA GLY A 157 -4.57 -10.21 -4.60
C GLY A 157 -5.38 -9.99 -5.89
N ASN A 158 -6.70 -9.96 -5.70
CA ASN A 158 -7.71 -9.87 -6.75
C ASN A 158 -8.33 -8.47 -6.88
N SER A 159 -8.07 -7.58 -5.92
CA SER A 159 -8.57 -6.20 -5.91
C SER A 159 -7.48 -5.22 -6.33
N SER A 160 -7.69 -4.55 -7.46
CA SER A 160 -6.79 -3.49 -7.95
C SER A 160 -6.68 -2.34 -6.95
N THR A 161 -7.80 -1.86 -6.41
CA THR A 161 -7.84 -0.79 -5.39
C THR A 161 -6.99 -1.13 -4.17
N ARG A 162 -7.13 -2.35 -3.63
CA ARG A 162 -6.31 -2.82 -2.51
C ARG A 162 -4.82 -2.85 -2.87
N THR A 163 -4.50 -3.37 -4.05
CA THR A 163 -3.11 -3.46 -4.54
C THR A 163 -2.48 -2.07 -4.71
N ILE A 164 -3.24 -1.08 -5.20
CA ILE A 164 -2.80 0.32 -5.31
C ILE A 164 -2.50 0.89 -3.93
N ILE A 165 -3.43 0.74 -2.98
CA ILE A 165 -3.26 1.23 -1.61
C ILE A 165 -2.02 0.58 -0.97
N TYR A 166 -1.80 -0.72 -1.17
CA TYR A 166 -0.59 -1.39 -0.70
C TYR A 166 0.68 -0.83 -1.30
N ALA A 167 0.71 -0.62 -2.62
CA ALA A 167 1.90 -0.12 -3.29
C ALA A 167 2.26 1.29 -2.80
N ILE A 168 1.30 2.21 -2.74
CA ILE A 168 1.50 3.57 -2.25
C ILE A 168 1.94 3.57 -0.78
N THR A 169 1.25 2.80 0.07
CA THR A 169 1.58 2.72 1.50
C THR A 169 3.00 2.19 1.71
N CYS A 170 3.39 1.13 0.99
CA CYS A 170 4.76 0.63 1.04
C CYS A 170 5.76 1.67 0.57
N SER A 171 5.45 2.42 -0.50
CA SER A 171 6.29 3.51 -1.01
C SER A 171 6.60 4.55 0.07
N ILE A 172 5.54 5.08 0.68
CA ILE A 172 5.63 6.07 1.76
C ILE A 172 6.46 5.53 2.92
N PHE A 173 6.25 4.27 3.32
CA PHE A 173 6.94 3.68 4.46
C PHE A 173 8.44 3.56 4.21
N TRP A 174 8.87 3.00 3.08
CA TRP A 174 10.32 2.83 2.83
C TRP A 174 11.02 4.17 2.64
N HIS A 175 10.35 5.17 2.04
CA HIS A 175 10.87 6.54 1.95
C HIS A 175 11.06 7.19 3.33
N ASN A 176 10.05 7.12 4.20
CA ASN A 176 10.14 7.67 5.55
C ASN A 176 11.25 7.00 6.38
N LEU A 177 11.44 5.69 6.23
CA LEU A 177 12.54 4.97 6.87
C LEU A 177 13.91 5.40 6.35
N MET A 178 14.04 5.58 5.03
CA MET A 178 15.27 6.10 4.42
C MET A 178 15.62 7.50 4.93
N MET A 179 14.63 8.38 5.10
CA MET A 179 14.86 9.72 5.65
C MET A 179 15.27 9.67 7.12
N LYS A 180 14.60 8.85 7.94
CA LYS A 180 15.00 8.63 9.35
C LYS A 180 16.41 8.05 9.47
N LEU A 181 16.83 7.18 8.54
CA LEU A 181 18.17 6.60 8.52
C LEU A 181 19.25 7.63 8.18
N LYS A 182 18.99 8.55 7.23
CA LYS A 182 19.93 9.63 6.85
C LYS A 182 20.14 10.66 7.94
N ASN A 183 19.16 10.86 8.82
CA ASN A 183 19.17 11.88 9.88
C ASN A 183 19.72 11.36 11.22
N LYS A 184 20.19 10.10 11.28
CA LYS A 184 20.85 9.51 12.44
C LYS A 184 22.37 9.61 12.30
#